data_AF-A0A7J0ES36-F1
#
_entry.id   AF-A0A7J0ES36-F1
#
_cell.length_a   1.000
_cell.length_b   1.000
_cell.length_c   1.000
_cell.angle_alpha   90.00
_cell.angle_beta   90.00
_cell.angle_gamma   90.00
#
_symmetry.space_group_name_H-M   'P 1'
#
loop_
_entity.id
_entity.type
_entity.pdbx_description
1 polymer ?
#
loop_
_entity_poly.entity_id
_entity_poly.type
_entity_poly.pdbx_seq_one_letter_code
_entity_poly.pdbx_strand_id
1 'polypeptide(L)'
;MFMSKNAFLRKVTGVNIPMHGVIQSPPKELEDLKNQSVVYVGVDDTLVGLIYIEDQIREDAKHVIESLSKQGVSLYMLSGDKRSTAEYVASMVGIPTEKVICGVKPDEKKKFIRKLQKNQSIVAMVGDGINDAAALASSHVGVAMGGGVGAASEVSSIVLMGNRLSQNSLESN
;
A
#
# COMPACT_ATOMS: atom_id res chain seq x y z
N MET A 1 0.45 1.55 3.23
CA MET A 1 0.68 0.73 4.45
C MET A 1 0.19 -0.70 4.31
N PHE A 2 -1.11 -0.99 4.12
CA PHE A 2 -1.63 -2.37 4.17
C PHE A 2 -1.22 -3.26 3.00
N MET A 3 -0.76 -2.64 1.91
CA MET A 3 -0.32 -3.35 0.72
C MET A 3 1.21 -3.39 0.65
N SER A 4 1.72 -4.41 -0.03
CA SER A 4 3.10 -4.57 -0.47
C SER A 4 3.13 -4.88 -1.96
N LYS A 5 4.07 -4.27 -2.67
CA LYS A 5 4.25 -4.52 -4.10
C LYS A 5 5.04 -5.81 -4.31
N ASN A 6 4.44 -6.74 -5.05
CA ASN A 6 5.11 -7.95 -5.51
C ASN A 6 5.20 -7.93 -7.04
N ALA A 7 6.37 -8.28 -7.57
CA ALA A 7 6.60 -8.41 -8.99
C ALA A 7 6.60 -9.90 -9.38
N PHE A 8 5.85 -10.24 -10.40
CA PHE A 8 5.69 -11.61 -10.89
C PHE A 8 6.11 -11.68 -12.35
N LEU A 9 6.84 -12.75 -12.71
CA LEU A 9 7.25 -13.02 -14.08
C LEU A 9 6.37 -14.12 -14.66
N ARG A 10 5.82 -13.89 -15.85
CA ARG A 10 5.07 -14.90 -16.61
C ARG A 10 5.66 -15.04 -18.01
N LYS A 11 6.01 -16.26 -18.39
CA LYS A 11 6.47 -16.58 -19.75
C LYS A 11 5.28 -16.56 -20.71
N VAL A 12 5.46 -15.91 -21.85
CA VAL A 12 4.50 -15.89 -22.96
C VAL A 12 5.29 -16.27 -24.21
N THR A 13 4.77 -17.17 -25.03
CA THR A 13 5.48 -17.65 -26.22
C THR A 13 4.62 -17.44 -27.45
N GLY A 14 5.24 -17.02 -28.56
CA GLY A 14 4.62 -17.07 -29.89
C GLY A 14 3.90 -15.80 -30.34
N VAL A 15 4.25 -14.62 -29.81
CA VAL A 15 3.71 -13.33 -30.28
C VAL A 15 4.86 -12.47 -30.79
N ASN A 16 4.79 -12.00 -32.04
CA ASN A 16 5.76 -11.03 -32.57
C ASN A 16 5.38 -9.61 -32.12
N ILE A 17 6.37 -8.86 -31.63
CA ILE A 17 6.24 -7.46 -31.25
C ILE A 17 7.13 -6.64 -32.20
N PRO A 18 6.57 -5.79 -33.07
CA PRO A 18 7.39 -4.89 -33.87
C PRO A 18 8.08 -3.86 -32.97
N MET A 19 9.22 -3.30 -33.43
CA MET A 19 10.03 -2.30 -32.72
C MET A 19 9.28 -1.10 -32.11
N HIS A 20 8.04 -0.83 -32.53
CA HIS A 20 7.21 0.29 -32.03
C HIS A 20 6.22 -0.12 -30.93
N GLY A 21 6.34 -1.34 -30.39
CA GLY A 21 5.52 -1.84 -29.28
C GLY A 21 4.51 -2.90 -29.69
N VAL A 22 3.69 -3.34 -28.73
CA VAL A 22 2.72 -4.42 -28.92
C VAL A 22 1.52 -3.89 -29.72
N ILE A 23 1.45 -4.20 -31.01
CA ILE A 23 0.35 -3.79 -31.90
C ILE A 23 -0.85 -4.75 -31.80
N GLN A 24 -0.64 -5.97 -31.31
CA GLN A 24 -1.74 -6.93 -31.06
C GLN A 24 -2.32 -6.77 -29.65
N SER A 25 -3.63 -6.95 -29.53
CA SER A 25 -4.28 -7.04 -28.22
C SER A 25 -3.54 -8.05 -27.34
N PRO A 26 -3.34 -7.76 -26.04
CA PRO A 26 -2.76 -8.72 -25.12
C PRO A 26 -3.50 -10.06 -25.24
N PRO A 27 -2.81 -11.22 -25.19
CA PRO A 27 -3.47 -12.52 -25.07
C PRO A 27 -4.62 -12.47 -24.06
N LYS A 28 -5.75 -13.14 -24.31
CA LYS A 28 -6.92 -13.06 -23.41
C LYS A 28 -6.59 -13.33 -21.94
N GLU A 29 -5.57 -14.14 -21.65
CA GLU A 29 -5.11 -14.41 -20.29
C GLU A 29 -4.50 -13.19 -19.55
N LEU A 30 -4.33 -12.06 -20.24
CA LEU A 30 -3.87 -10.76 -19.72
C LEU A 30 -5.00 -9.78 -19.45
N GLU A 31 -6.20 -10.00 -19.98
CA GLU A 31 -7.37 -9.16 -19.71
C GLU A 31 -7.82 -9.24 -18.24
N ASP A 32 -7.42 -10.29 -17.53
CA ASP A 32 -7.70 -10.52 -16.12
C ASP A 32 -6.78 -9.73 -15.17
N LEU A 33 -5.68 -9.14 -15.65
CA LEU A 33 -4.74 -8.35 -14.83
C LEU A 33 -5.22 -6.91 -14.59
N LYS A 34 -6.54 -6.73 -14.39
CA LYS A 34 -7.14 -5.42 -14.08
C LYS A 34 -6.62 -4.95 -12.72
N ASN A 35 -5.89 -3.84 -12.71
CA ASN A 35 -5.21 -3.20 -11.56
C ASN A 35 -3.75 -3.61 -11.32
N GLN A 36 -3.09 -4.23 -12.29
CA GLN A 36 -1.66 -4.53 -12.20
C GLN A 36 -0.87 -3.68 -13.20
N SER A 37 0.33 -3.25 -12.81
CA SER A 37 1.25 -2.60 -13.75
C SER A 37 1.96 -3.69 -14.54
N VAL A 38 1.72 -3.75 -15.85
CA VAL A 38 2.28 -4.80 -16.72
C VAL A 38 3.38 -4.22 -17.61
N VAL A 39 4.52 -4.90 -17.63
CA VAL A 39 5.67 -4.64 -18.51
C VAL A 39 5.84 -5.85 -19.42
N TYR A 40 5.81 -5.62 -20.74
CA TYR A 40 6.07 -6.67 -21.72
C TYR A 40 7.57 -6.80 -21.97
N VAL A 41 8.05 -8.04 -22.14
CA VAL A 41 9.46 -8.36 -22.38
C VAL A 41 9.59 -8.97 -23.77
N GLY A 42 10.26 -8.26 -24.67
CA GLY A 42 10.57 -8.70 -26.02
C GLY A 42 12.07 -9.00 -26.19
N VAL A 43 12.40 -10.03 -26.96
CA VAL A 43 13.76 -10.37 -27.42
C VAL A 43 13.67 -10.64 -28.92
N ASP A 44 14.49 -9.97 -29.73
CA ASP A 44 14.53 -10.14 -31.19
C ASP A 44 13.13 -10.08 -31.84
N ASP A 45 12.41 -8.97 -31.60
CA ASP A 45 11.03 -8.75 -32.07
C ASP A 45 10.00 -9.83 -31.65
N THR A 46 10.34 -10.66 -30.67
CA THR A 46 9.48 -11.73 -30.15
C THR A 46 9.13 -11.48 -28.68
N LEU A 47 7.84 -11.51 -28.34
CA LEU A 47 7.36 -11.50 -26.96
C LEU A 47 7.74 -12.81 -26.29
N VAL A 48 8.60 -12.72 -25.28
CA VAL A 48 9.06 -13.86 -24.49
C VAL A 48 8.38 -13.94 -23.12
N GLY A 49 7.72 -12.85 -22.69
CA GLY A 49 6.99 -12.82 -21.44
C GLY A 49 6.56 -11.44 -21.01
N LEU A 50 6.12 -11.36 -19.76
CA LEU A 50 5.72 -10.13 -19.11
C LEU A 50 6.05 -10.18 -17.62
N ILE A 51 6.31 -9.01 -17.07
CA ILE A 51 6.43 -8.76 -15.64
C ILE A 51 5.20 -7.96 -15.24
N TYR A 52 4.44 -8.43 -14.26
CA TYR A 52 3.34 -7.66 -13.70
C TYR A 52 3.60 -7.37 -12.23
N ILE A 53 3.18 -6.19 -11.79
CA ILE A 53 3.28 -5.73 -10.41
C ILE A 53 1.88 -5.67 -9.84
N GLU A 54 1.68 -6.37 -8.73
CA GLU A 54 0.44 -6.42 -7.99
C GLU A 54 0.65 -5.89 -6.57
N ASP A 55 -0.31 -5.09 -6.11
CA ASP A 55 -0.40 -4.71 -4.70
C ASP A 55 -1.10 -5.84 -3.93
N GLN A 56 -0.36 -6.52 -3.06
CA GLN A 56 -0.90 -7.58 -2.21
C GLN A 56 -1.13 -7.07 -0.79
N ILE A 57 -2.22 -7.49 -0.17
CA ILE A 57 -2.49 -7.18 1.24
C ILE A 57 -1.50 -7.97 2.10
N ARG A 58 -0.84 -7.28 3.04
CA ARG A 58 0.08 -7.90 3.99
C ARG A 58 -0.66 -8.92 4.85
N GLU A 59 -0.09 -10.11 4.98
CA GLU A 59 -0.69 -11.23 5.71
C GLU A 59 -1.02 -10.87 7.17
N ASP A 60 -0.21 -10.02 7.79
CA ASP A 60 -0.36 -9.63 9.19
C ASP A 60 -1.26 -8.39 9.41
N ALA A 61 -1.72 -7.73 8.33
CA ALA A 61 -2.52 -6.52 8.44
C ALA A 61 -3.83 -6.76 9.20
N LYS A 62 -4.55 -7.82 8.85
CA LYS A 62 -5.83 -8.16 9.49
C LYS A 62 -5.66 -8.41 10.98
N HIS A 63 -4.65 -9.20 11.36
CA HIS A 63 -4.37 -9.51 12.76
C HIS A 63 -4.02 -8.25 13.57
N VAL A 64 -3.21 -7.34 13.01
CA VAL A 64 -2.86 -6.08 13.68
C VAL A 64 -4.09 -5.18 13.86
N ILE A 65 -4.93 -5.05 12.84
CA ILE A 65 -6.19 -4.28 12.93
C ILE A 65 -7.12 -4.87 13.99
N GLU A 66 -7.28 -6.20 14.01
CA GLU A 66 -8.08 -6.87 15.03
C GLU A 66 -7.54 -6.66 16.44
N SER A 67 -6.23 -6.77 16.65
CA SER A 67 -5.59 -6.56 17.94
C SER A 67 -5.79 -5.13 18.44
N LEU A 68 -5.55 -4.13 17.59
CA LEU A 68 -5.73 -2.72 17.95
C LEU A 68 -7.20 -2.39 18.22
N SER A 69 -8.12 -2.94 17.42
CA SER A 69 -9.57 -2.79 17.62
C SER A 69 -10.01 -3.37 18.98
N LYS A 70 -9.52 -4.56 19.36
CA LYS A 70 -9.77 -5.18 20.67
C LYS A 70 -9.23 -4.36 21.84
N GLN A 71 -8.19 -3.56 21.62
CA GLN A 71 -7.64 -2.63 22.61
C GLN A 71 -8.42 -1.29 22.68
N GLY A 72 -9.50 -1.14 21.91
CA GLY A 72 -10.33 0.07 21.88
C GLY A 72 -9.76 1.20 21.03
N VAL A 73 -8.76 0.93 20.18
CA VAL A 73 -8.18 1.94 19.28
C VAL A 73 -9.14 2.21 18.12
N SER A 74 -9.48 3.48 17.89
CA SER A 74 -10.28 3.86 16.72
C SER A 74 -9.41 3.93 15.46
N LEU A 75 -9.61 2.96 14.56
CA LEU A 75 -8.82 2.80 13.34
C LEU A 75 -9.49 3.46 12.14
N TYR A 76 -8.73 4.24 11.37
CA TYR A 76 -9.16 4.86 10.12
C TYR A 76 -8.19 4.49 9.00
N MET A 77 -8.72 4.37 7.77
CA MET A 77 -7.88 4.21 6.58
C MET A 77 -7.98 5.44 5.69
N LEU A 78 -6.84 6.02 5.34
CA LEU A 78 -6.73 7.10 4.36
C LEU A 78 -6.01 6.58 3.12
N SER A 79 -6.68 6.57 1.97
CA SER A 79 -6.10 6.16 0.69
C SER A 79 -6.24 7.24 -0.38
N GLY A 80 -5.22 7.35 -1.23
CA GLY A 80 -5.28 8.15 -2.46
C GLY A 80 -6.05 7.46 -3.59
N ASP A 81 -6.37 6.17 -3.44
CA ASP A 81 -7.05 5.37 -4.45
C ASP A 81 -8.53 5.72 -4.58
N LYS A 82 -9.13 5.22 -5.67
CA LYS A 82 -10.57 5.26 -5.87
C LYS A 82 -11.29 4.47 -4.77
N ARG A 83 -12.53 4.87 -4.50
CA ARG A 83 -13.41 4.26 -3.48
C ARG A 83 -13.44 2.73 -3.54
N SER A 84 -13.69 2.15 -4.72
CA SER A 84 -13.79 0.69 -4.89
C SER A 84 -12.55 -0.07 -4.40
N THR A 85 -11.35 0.44 -4.72
CA THR A 85 -10.08 -0.16 -4.31
C THR A 85 -9.87 0.00 -2.81
N ALA A 86 -10.12 1.20 -2.27
CA ALA A 86 -9.96 1.46 -0.85
C ALA A 86 -10.93 0.61 -0.01
N GLU A 87 -12.21 0.56 -0.36
CA GLU A 87 -13.21 -0.22 0.37
C GLU A 87 -12.94 -1.74 0.29
N TYR A 88 -12.46 -2.22 -0.86
CA TYR A 88 -12.00 -3.61 -0.99
C TYR A 88 -10.89 -3.93 0.01
N VAL A 89 -9.82 -3.12 0.06
CA VAL A 89 -8.72 -3.31 1.02
C VAL A 89 -9.22 -3.25 2.46
N ALA A 90 -10.08 -2.28 2.78
CA ALA A 90 -10.66 -2.11 4.11
C ALA A 90 -11.42 -3.37 4.55
N SER A 91 -12.25 -3.93 3.67
CA SER A 91 -13.03 -5.14 3.94
C SER A 91 -12.15 -6.35 4.25
N MET A 92 -11.01 -6.47 3.56
CA MET A 92 -10.08 -7.59 3.74
C MET A 92 -9.35 -7.52 5.08
N VAL A 93 -9.10 -6.32 5.62
CA VAL A 93 -8.42 -6.11 6.91
C VAL A 93 -9.37 -5.85 8.07
N GLY A 94 -10.68 -5.73 7.84
CA GLY A 94 -11.69 -5.53 8.87
C GLY A 94 -11.90 -4.08 9.33
N ILE A 95 -11.60 -3.09 8.48
CA ILE A 95 -11.92 -1.68 8.73
C ILE A 95 -13.31 -1.37 8.17
N PRO A 96 -14.25 -0.84 8.98
CA PRO A 96 -15.59 -0.46 8.50
C PRO A 96 -15.53 0.63 7.42
N THR A 97 -16.41 0.55 6.41
CA THR A 97 -16.44 1.47 5.27
C THR A 97 -16.58 2.94 5.68
N GLU A 98 -17.32 3.24 6.75
CA GLU A 98 -17.48 4.58 7.30
C GLU A 98 -16.18 5.18 7.88
N LYS A 99 -15.18 4.33 8.15
CA LYS A 99 -13.84 4.74 8.60
C LYS A 99 -12.80 4.75 7.47
N VAL A 100 -13.24 4.65 6.21
CA VAL A 100 -12.40 4.72 5.01
C VAL A 100 -12.58 6.07 4.33
N ILE A 101 -11.47 6.76 4.10
CA ILE A 101 -11.43 8.02 3.34
C ILE A 101 -10.58 7.77 2.09
N CYS A 102 -11.21 7.86 0.91
CA CYS A 102 -10.60 7.59 -0.39
C CYS A 102 -10.34 8.88 -1.20
N GLY A 103 -9.49 8.80 -2.23
CA GLY A 103 -9.12 9.94 -3.07
C GLY A 103 -8.39 11.06 -2.34
N VAL A 104 -7.73 10.75 -1.22
CA VAL A 104 -7.15 11.73 -0.30
C VAL A 104 -5.79 12.22 -0.81
N LYS A 105 -5.66 13.54 -0.97
CA LYS A 105 -4.38 14.19 -1.30
C LYS A 105 -3.46 14.27 -0.08
N PRO A 106 -2.11 14.40 -0.26
CA PRO A 106 -1.18 14.52 0.86
C PRO A 106 -1.57 15.57 1.92
N ASP A 107 -1.96 16.78 1.51
CA ASP A 107 -2.38 17.84 2.43
C ASP A 107 -3.69 17.53 3.18
N GLU A 108 -4.57 16.74 2.58
CA GLU A 108 -5.84 16.35 3.18
C GLU A 108 -5.65 15.31 4.28
N LYS A 109 -4.63 14.44 4.16
CA LYS A 109 -4.23 13.52 5.25
C LYS A 109 -3.86 14.29 6.52
N LYS A 110 -3.04 15.35 6.38
CA LYS A 110 -2.66 16.24 7.48
C LYS A 110 -3.86 16.96 8.09
N LYS A 111 -4.79 17.44 7.27
CA LYS A 111 -6.04 18.09 7.76
C LYS A 111 -6.90 17.12 8.56
N PHE A 112 -7.00 15.86 8.12
CA PHE A 112 -7.75 14.83 8.82
C PHE A 112 -7.15 14.53 10.21
N ILE A 113 -5.82 14.39 10.30
CA ILE A 113 -5.12 14.21 11.58
C ILE A 113 -5.42 15.38 12.52
N ARG A 114 -5.28 16.62 12.06
CA ARG A 114 -5.59 17.81 12.88
C ARG A 114 -7.04 17.84 13.35
N LYS A 115 -7.99 17.37 12.53
CA LYS A 115 -9.40 17.26 12.92
C LYS A 115 -9.58 16.28 14.09
N LEU A 116 -8.92 15.12 14.05
CA LEU A 116 -8.96 14.15 15.15
C LEU A 116 -8.29 14.70 16.42
N GLN A 117 -7.15 15.39 16.28
CA GLN A 117 -6.43 15.98 17.42
C GLN A 117 -7.24 17.06 18.13
N LYS A 118 -8.03 17.86 17.39
CA LYS A 118 -8.95 18.86 17.97
C LYS A 118 -10.01 18.23 18.89
N ASN A 119 -10.34 16.97 18.67
CA ASN A 119 -11.26 16.20 19.51
C ASN A 119 -10.53 15.53 20.70
N GLN A 120 -9.39 16.09 21.13
CA GLN A 120 -8.54 15.60 22.23
C GLN A 120 -8.03 14.16 22.05
N SER A 121 -8.06 13.63 20.83
CA SER A 121 -7.57 12.27 20.54
C SER A 121 -6.06 12.27 20.32
N ILE A 122 -5.36 11.31 20.93
CA ILE A 122 -3.96 11.03 20.59
C ILE A 122 -3.92 10.25 19.29
N VAL A 123 -3.58 10.92 18.21
CA VAL A 123 -3.43 10.32 16.87
C VAL A 123 -2.04 9.75 16.65
N ALA A 124 -1.97 8.44 16.41
CA ALA A 124 -0.84 7.79 15.76
C ALA A 124 -1.12 7.67 14.25
N MET A 125 -0.12 7.93 13.41
CA MET A 125 -0.20 7.70 11.97
C MET A 125 0.83 6.66 11.56
N VAL A 126 0.42 5.72 10.71
CA VAL A 126 1.34 4.77 10.08
C VAL A 126 1.33 4.96 8.56
N GLY A 127 2.51 5.05 7.94
CA GLY A 127 2.67 5.34 6.52
C GLY A 127 4.00 4.81 5.98
N ASP A 128 4.14 4.67 4.66
CA ASP A 128 5.26 3.97 4.02
C ASP A 128 6.08 4.81 3.04
N GLY A 129 5.81 6.12 2.92
CA GLY A 129 6.52 6.90 1.89
C GLY A 129 6.45 8.42 2.01
N ILE A 130 7.12 9.06 1.04
CA ILE A 130 7.27 10.52 0.89
C ILE A 130 5.93 11.25 0.97
N ASN A 131 4.87 10.67 0.38
CA ASN A 131 3.53 11.24 0.37
C ASN A 131 2.88 11.33 1.75
N ASP A 132 3.37 10.55 2.72
CA ASP A 132 2.84 10.51 4.09
C ASP A 132 3.66 11.35 5.06
N ALA A 133 4.87 11.80 4.68
CA ALA A 133 5.80 12.49 5.58
C ALA A 133 5.17 13.70 6.30
N ALA A 134 4.47 14.56 5.58
CA ALA A 134 3.82 15.74 6.17
C ALA A 134 2.70 15.39 7.17
N ALA A 135 2.03 14.26 6.95
CA ALA A 135 0.97 13.77 7.82
C ALA A 135 1.57 13.02 9.03
N LEU A 136 2.61 12.21 8.84
CA LEU A 136 3.39 11.55 9.89
C LEU A 136 3.94 12.59 10.89
N ALA A 137 4.60 13.63 10.38
CA ALA A 137 5.14 14.72 11.19
C ALA A 137 4.06 15.52 11.95
N SER A 138 2.80 15.48 11.50
CA SER A 138 1.69 16.18 12.15
C SER A 138 0.96 15.36 13.21
N SER A 139 1.18 14.04 13.23
CA SER A 139 0.61 13.14 14.23
C SER A 139 1.36 13.24 15.56
N HIS A 140 0.79 12.72 16.65
CA HIS A 140 1.51 12.66 17.93
C HIS A 140 2.56 11.54 17.92
N VAL A 141 2.29 10.45 17.17
CA VAL A 141 3.20 9.33 16.98
C VAL A 141 3.20 8.94 15.51
N GLY A 142 4.27 9.29 14.81
CA GLY A 142 4.49 8.87 13.43
C GLY A 142 5.22 7.54 13.37
N VAL A 143 4.68 6.57 12.64
CA VAL A 143 5.28 5.25 12.42
C VAL A 143 5.54 5.07 10.93
N ALA A 144 6.81 5.05 10.54
CA ALA A 144 7.20 4.75 9.17
C ALA A 144 7.36 3.24 8.97
N MET A 145 6.87 2.76 7.83
CA MET A 145 7.04 1.38 7.36
C MET A 145 8.15 1.28 6.33
N GLY A 146 9.08 0.32 6.48
CA GLY A 146 10.09 -0.01 5.48
C GLY A 146 11.52 0.27 5.95
N GLY A 147 12.44 -0.62 5.58
CA GLY A 147 13.81 -0.71 6.10
C GLY A 147 14.85 0.30 5.59
N GLY A 148 14.49 1.51 5.17
CA GLY A 148 15.54 2.50 4.86
C GLY A 148 15.13 3.81 4.20
N VAL A 149 15.66 4.90 4.76
CA VAL A 149 16.02 6.21 4.18
C VAL A 149 14.97 6.88 3.28
N GLY A 150 14.31 7.90 3.83
CA GLY A 150 13.46 8.82 3.08
C GLY A 150 12.74 9.81 4.00
N ALA A 151 12.03 10.77 3.42
CA ALA A 151 11.35 11.83 4.17
C ALA A 151 10.36 11.32 5.25
N ALA A 152 9.80 10.11 5.08
CA ALA A 152 8.92 9.51 6.08
C ALA A 152 9.66 9.00 7.32
N SER A 153 10.83 8.38 7.17
CA SER A 153 11.62 7.85 8.30
C SER A 153 12.31 8.96 9.08
N GLU A 154 12.70 10.06 8.44
CA GLU A 154 13.30 11.23 9.11
C GLU A 154 12.35 11.96 10.07
N VAL A 155 11.05 11.95 9.76
CA VAL A 155 10.03 12.69 10.54
C VAL A 155 9.21 11.81 11.47
N SER A 156 9.42 10.49 11.43
CA SER A 156 8.66 9.52 12.23
C SER A 156 9.33 9.26 13.57
N SER A 157 8.51 9.05 14.60
CA SER A 157 8.97 8.68 15.94
C SER A 157 9.43 7.23 16.01
N ILE A 158 8.83 6.36 15.19
CA ILE A 158 9.12 4.92 15.13
C ILE A 158 9.34 4.53 13.66
N VAL A 159 10.33 3.69 13.40
CA VAL A 159 10.59 3.12 12.07
C VAL A 159 10.56 1.59 12.17
N LEU A 160 9.65 0.96 11.43
CA LEU A 160 9.53 -0.50 11.37
C LEU A 160 10.47 -1.03 10.27
N MET A 161 11.58 -1.63 10.69
CA MET A 161 12.68 -2.07 9.82
C MET A 161 12.30 -3.22 8.86
N GLY A 162 11.29 -4.01 9.24
CA GLY A 162 10.83 -5.18 8.50
C GLY A 162 9.56 -4.89 7.72
N ASN A 163 9.27 -5.72 6.73
CA ASN A 163 8.07 -5.61 5.93
C ASN A 163 6.82 -6.21 6.64
N ARG A 164 6.71 -6.04 7.97
CA ARG A 164 5.63 -6.57 8.82
C ARG A 164 5.11 -5.48 9.74
N LEU A 165 3.79 -5.39 9.84
CA LEU A 165 3.06 -4.54 10.79
C LEU A 165 3.14 -5.08 12.22
N SER A 166 3.20 -6.40 12.35
CA SER A 166 3.45 -7.10 13.60
C SER A 166 4.96 -7.14 13.86
N GLN A 167 5.50 -6.03 14.36
CA GLN A 167 6.84 -6.03 14.94
C GLN A 167 6.73 -6.21 16.46
N ASN A 168 6.84 -7.44 16.91
CA ASN A 168 7.09 -7.72 18.32
C ASN A 168 8.59 -7.63 18.55
N SER A 169 9.06 -6.59 19.25
CA SER A 169 10.38 -6.55 19.86
C SER A 169 10.39 -7.36 21.15
N LEU A 170 10.03 -8.65 21.08
CA LEU A 170 10.24 -9.62 22.14
C LEU A 170 10.40 -11.02 21.52
N GLU A 171 11.53 -11.26 20.86
CA GLU A 171 12.19 -12.55 21.06
C GLU A 171 12.70 -12.53 22.50
N SER A 172 11.85 -12.99 23.42
CA SER A 172 12.31 -13.34 24.77
C SER A 172 12.91 -14.73 24.64
N ASN A 173 14.25 -14.80 24.68
CA ASN A 173 15.13 -15.96 24.87
C ASN A 173 14.55 -17.37 24.69
#